data_AF-A0A0E2E2F5-F1
#
_entry.id   AF-A0A0E2E2F5-F1
#
_cell.length_a   1.000
_cell.length_b   1.000
_cell.length_c   1.000
_cell.angle_alpha   90.00
_cell.angle_beta   90.00
_cell.angle_gamma   90.00
#
_symmetry.space_group_name_H-M   'P 1'
#
loop_
_entity.id
_entity.type
_entity.pdbx_description
1 polymer ?
#
loop_
_entity_poly.entity_id
_entity_poly.type
_entity_poly.pdbx_seq_one_letter_code
_entity_poly.pdbx_strand_id
1 'polypeptide(L)'
;MKKTILITGASGSMGSEVLKQIAETGKHDITVILREKKANIRLAKSLKKRYPDILKIIFGDLSIFADCERAVENADYIIHCAAIIPPVIDHNPDAGYKSNFLGTLNLINAVKKTPQKDRIKFIHIGTVAQYGNRTFKHPWIRTGDPLIGSAFDFYGATKIMAEREVIESGLKYWVSLRQSGVLYDDIMLKNMDDGLMFHTGWNTPIEWATARTSGLMLKNLIEKDTGGSLPEDFWKRVYNIGNGKEARVTGYETLDRGFKLMGRSAKEIFKPHWNAARNFHCGWFYDSRILNDYLDFQYEGFEDFFKKLDKKFWYFKLGKPFPRLIRKFAIEPLLKTSNAPLYWIKHNFEGRIKAFFGSKEDFEKIPQNWKEYNLLSENKNPKTGEMLNYSELKDEKKAASFLLNHGYDESKKESELDISDVREAARFRGGECLSTEMKKGDLYTPLEWSCSYGHKFKASPFLVLKTGHWCPECACPPWNFDEQAKKVPFYAQIWYDDHDPDENNFYAKDCFRDILASNSAIS
;
A
#
# COMPACT_ATOMS: atom_id res chain seq x y z
N MET A 1 -14.37 -32.85 2.52
CA MET A 1 -15.08 -31.79 3.27
C MET A 1 -14.75 -30.45 2.63
N LYS A 2 -15.72 -29.53 2.57
CA LYS A 2 -15.45 -28.16 2.11
C LYS A 2 -14.48 -27.48 3.07
N LYS A 3 -13.62 -26.63 2.53
CA LYS A 3 -12.72 -25.79 3.33
C LYS A 3 -13.47 -24.55 3.78
N THR A 4 -13.21 -24.09 4.99
CA THR A 4 -13.81 -22.87 5.54
C THR A 4 -12.86 -21.70 5.38
N ILE A 5 -13.34 -20.62 4.77
CA ILE A 5 -12.57 -19.41 4.50
C ILE A 5 -13.12 -18.25 5.34
N LEU A 6 -12.33 -17.75 6.29
CA LEU A 6 -12.62 -16.51 6.98
C LEU A 6 -12.20 -15.33 6.10
N ILE A 7 -13.14 -14.46 5.73
CA ILE A 7 -12.87 -13.21 5.02
C ILE A 7 -13.18 -12.04 5.95
N THR A 8 -12.14 -11.25 6.25
CA THR A 8 -12.32 -9.96 6.94
C THR A 8 -12.33 -8.82 5.93
N GLY A 9 -13.02 -7.72 6.22
CA GLY A 9 -13.06 -6.58 5.30
C GLY A 9 -13.95 -6.78 4.08
N ALA A 10 -14.88 -7.74 4.11
CA ALA A 10 -15.79 -8.03 3.00
C ALA A 10 -16.75 -6.88 2.62
N SER A 11 -16.88 -5.86 3.48
CA SER A 11 -17.64 -4.63 3.17
C SER A 11 -16.85 -3.60 2.36
N GLY A 12 -15.54 -3.79 2.17
CA GLY A 12 -14.68 -2.92 1.35
C GLY A 12 -14.64 -3.34 -0.12
N SER A 13 -14.09 -2.47 -0.99
CA SER A 13 -14.05 -2.72 -2.44
C SER A 13 -13.36 -4.03 -2.81
N MET A 14 -12.13 -4.26 -2.35
CA MET A 14 -11.40 -5.51 -2.62
C MET A 14 -12.04 -6.72 -1.93
N GLY A 15 -12.34 -6.64 -0.63
CA GLY A 15 -12.90 -7.75 0.13
C GLY A 15 -14.26 -8.23 -0.40
N SER A 16 -15.09 -7.32 -0.92
CA SER A 16 -16.37 -7.67 -1.53
C SER A 16 -16.22 -8.48 -2.82
N GLU A 17 -15.19 -8.16 -3.61
CA GLU A 17 -14.91 -8.87 -4.87
C GLU A 17 -14.26 -10.23 -4.60
N VAL A 18 -13.40 -10.33 -3.57
CA VAL A 18 -12.88 -11.62 -3.07
C VAL A 18 -14.03 -12.53 -2.62
N LEU A 19 -14.93 -12.02 -1.78
CA LEU A 19 -16.10 -12.77 -1.33
C LEU A 19 -16.92 -13.26 -2.51
N LYS A 20 -17.24 -12.35 -3.44
CA LYS A 20 -18.04 -12.68 -4.63
C LYS A 20 -17.39 -13.81 -5.44
N GLN A 21 -16.11 -13.68 -5.80
CA GLN A 21 -15.43 -14.64 -6.67
C GLN A 21 -15.25 -16.01 -6.03
N ILE A 22 -14.96 -16.07 -4.72
CA ILE A 22 -14.87 -17.33 -3.99
C ILE A 22 -16.26 -17.97 -3.82
N ALA A 23 -17.27 -17.19 -3.42
CA ALA A 23 -18.63 -17.68 -3.21
C ALA A 23 -19.26 -18.23 -4.49
N GLU A 24 -19.00 -17.60 -5.63
CA GLU A 24 -19.51 -18.04 -6.95
C GLU A 24 -18.93 -19.40 -7.40
N THR A 25 -17.88 -19.91 -6.76
CA THR A 25 -17.38 -21.28 -7.02
C THR A 25 -18.27 -22.37 -6.41
N GLY A 26 -18.99 -22.08 -5.31
CA GLY A 26 -19.77 -23.06 -4.54
C GLY A 26 -18.96 -24.15 -3.81
N LYS A 27 -17.62 -24.10 -3.88
CA LYS A 27 -16.71 -25.17 -3.38
C LYS A 27 -16.32 -25.04 -1.90
N HIS A 28 -16.58 -23.89 -1.29
CA HIS A 28 -16.08 -23.55 0.04
C HIS A 28 -17.19 -23.03 0.94
N ASP A 29 -17.03 -23.24 2.25
CA ASP A 29 -17.80 -22.55 3.26
C ASP A 29 -17.09 -21.24 3.59
N ILE A 30 -17.85 -20.18 3.86
CA ILE A 30 -17.32 -18.83 4.04
C ILE A 30 -17.83 -18.26 5.34
N THR A 31 -16.91 -17.79 6.17
CA THR A 31 -17.23 -16.97 7.33
C THR A 31 -16.83 -15.53 7.04
N VAL A 32 -17.73 -14.58 7.26
CA VAL A 32 -17.44 -13.15 7.17
C VAL A 32 -17.69 -12.51 8.52
N ILE A 33 -16.70 -11.75 9.00
CA ILE A 33 -16.86 -10.87 10.16
C ILE A 33 -17.16 -9.44 9.71
N LEU A 34 -18.23 -8.85 10.26
CA LEU A 34 -18.65 -7.48 9.99
C LEU A 34 -18.83 -6.71 11.29
N ARG A 35 -18.43 -5.43 11.31
CA ARG A 35 -18.81 -4.53 12.42
C ARG A 35 -20.33 -4.32 12.44
N GLU A 36 -20.90 -4.21 13.64
CA GLU A 36 -22.34 -4.03 13.83
C GLU A 36 -22.80 -2.60 13.52
N LYS A 37 -22.89 -2.28 12.22
CA LYS A 37 -23.37 -1.00 11.70
C LYS A 37 -24.60 -1.22 10.82
N LYS A 38 -25.52 -0.24 10.75
CA LYS A 38 -26.74 -0.30 9.92
C LYS A 38 -26.46 -0.72 8.46
N ALA A 39 -25.40 -0.19 7.84
CA ALA A 39 -24.99 -0.57 6.49
C ALA A 39 -24.57 -2.05 6.41
N ASN A 40 -23.80 -2.53 7.39
CA ASN A 40 -23.32 -3.92 7.44
C ASN A 40 -24.44 -4.92 7.77
N ILE A 41 -25.43 -4.52 8.57
CA ILE A 41 -26.63 -5.35 8.82
C ILE A 41 -27.42 -5.53 7.52
N ARG A 42 -27.59 -4.46 6.73
CA ARG A 42 -28.22 -4.56 5.40
C ARG A 42 -27.41 -5.43 4.45
N LEU A 43 -26.08 -5.25 4.42
CA LEU A 43 -25.17 -6.08 3.64
C LEU A 43 -25.28 -7.56 4.05
N ALA A 44 -25.24 -7.88 5.34
CA ALA A 44 -25.38 -9.24 5.84
C ALA A 44 -26.68 -9.90 5.40
N LYS A 45 -27.82 -9.20 5.48
CA LYS A 45 -29.11 -9.71 4.98
C LYS A 45 -29.06 -10.00 3.47
N SER A 46 -28.47 -9.10 2.68
CA SER A 46 -28.33 -9.29 1.24
C SER A 46 -27.41 -10.48 0.90
N LEU A 47 -26.27 -10.60 1.58
CA LEU A 47 -25.31 -11.67 1.35
C LEU A 47 -25.87 -13.05 1.76
N LYS A 48 -26.55 -13.14 2.92
CA LYS A 48 -27.21 -14.39 3.34
C LYS A 48 -28.30 -14.82 2.36
N LYS A 49 -29.05 -13.87 1.79
CA LYS A 49 -30.03 -14.19 0.74
C LYS A 49 -29.35 -14.69 -0.55
N ARG A 50 -28.20 -14.14 -0.90
CA ARG A 50 -27.46 -14.50 -2.12
C ARG A 50 -26.71 -15.83 -2.00
N TYR A 51 -26.23 -16.16 -0.80
CA TYR A 51 -25.38 -17.33 -0.53
C TYR A 51 -25.86 -18.12 0.71
N PRO A 52 -27.11 -18.63 0.74
CA PRO A 52 -27.74 -19.17 1.96
C PRO A 52 -27.02 -20.41 2.52
N ASP A 53 -26.44 -21.26 1.66
CA ASP A 53 -25.93 -22.57 2.07
C ASP A 53 -24.44 -22.58 2.42
N ILE A 54 -23.72 -21.50 2.13
CA ILE A 54 -22.26 -21.44 2.27
C ILE A 54 -21.77 -20.30 3.17
N LEU A 55 -22.64 -19.36 3.57
CA LEU A 55 -22.21 -18.13 4.23
C LEU A 55 -22.64 -18.03 5.70
N LYS A 56 -21.65 -17.99 6.59
CA LYS A 56 -21.78 -17.60 7.99
C LYS A 56 -21.39 -16.13 8.16
N ILE A 57 -22.26 -15.34 8.81
CA ILE A 57 -21.95 -13.96 9.21
C ILE A 57 -21.75 -13.92 10.73
N ILE A 58 -20.64 -13.33 11.15
CA ILE A 58 -20.34 -12.97 12.54
C ILE A 58 -20.36 -11.44 12.63
N PHE A 59 -21.06 -10.91 13.62
CA PHE A 59 -20.90 -9.50 14.00
C PHE A 59 -19.85 -9.40 15.10
N GLY A 60 -18.86 -8.52 14.89
CA GLY A 60 -17.74 -8.31 15.79
C GLY A 60 -16.75 -7.26 15.28
N ASP A 61 -15.79 -6.89 16.14
CA ASP A 61 -14.73 -5.94 15.85
C ASP A 61 -13.36 -6.61 16.02
N LEU A 62 -12.48 -6.47 15.01
CA LEU A 62 -11.16 -7.11 15.05
C LEU A 62 -10.25 -6.57 16.16
N SER A 63 -10.53 -5.38 16.69
CA SER A 63 -9.82 -4.86 17.86
C SER A 63 -10.20 -5.58 19.17
N ILE A 64 -11.29 -6.36 19.17
CA ILE A 64 -11.75 -7.17 20.30
C ILE A 64 -11.26 -8.61 20.08
N PHE A 65 -10.32 -9.04 20.92
CA PHE A 65 -9.67 -10.34 20.78
C PHE A 65 -10.66 -11.53 20.80
N ALA A 66 -11.69 -11.49 21.66
CA ALA A 66 -12.72 -12.53 21.72
C ALA A 66 -13.52 -12.67 20.41
N ASP A 67 -13.71 -11.58 19.66
CA ASP A 67 -14.36 -11.63 18.36
C ASP A 67 -13.48 -12.31 17.31
N CYS A 68 -12.16 -12.08 17.39
CA CYS A 68 -11.19 -12.80 16.57
C CYS A 68 -11.19 -14.30 16.90
N GLU A 69 -11.22 -14.70 18.18
CA GLU A 69 -11.32 -16.13 18.58
C GLU A 69 -12.55 -16.81 17.97
N ARG A 70 -13.72 -16.18 18.06
CA ARG A 70 -14.96 -16.69 17.44
C ARG A 70 -14.86 -16.77 15.91
N ALA A 71 -14.15 -15.84 15.28
CA ALA A 71 -14.01 -15.80 13.83
C ALA A 71 -13.09 -16.90 13.29
N VAL A 72 -12.02 -17.25 14.02
CA VAL A 72 -11.01 -18.21 13.55
C VAL A 72 -11.35 -19.68 13.86
N GLU A 73 -12.30 -19.95 14.76
CA GLU A 73 -12.58 -21.26 15.35
C GLU A 73 -12.59 -22.45 14.37
N ASN A 74 -13.11 -22.27 13.16
CA ASN A 74 -13.20 -23.33 12.14
C ASN A 74 -12.52 -22.98 10.81
N ALA A 75 -11.69 -21.95 10.77
CA ALA A 75 -11.07 -21.49 9.54
C ALA A 75 -9.95 -22.45 9.08
N ASP A 76 -9.97 -22.83 7.80
CA ASP A 76 -8.81 -23.40 7.12
C ASP A 76 -7.95 -22.30 6.49
N TYR A 77 -8.59 -21.24 6.00
CA TYR A 77 -7.95 -20.07 5.41
C TYR A 77 -8.46 -18.79 6.08
N ILE A 78 -7.58 -17.83 6.26
CA ILE A 78 -7.92 -16.47 6.71
C ILE A 78 -7.45 -15.50 5.64
N ILE A 79 -8.38 -14.84 4.96
CA ILE A 79 -8.09 -13.76 4.02
C ILE A 79 -8.34 -12.43 4.75
N HIS A 80 -7.27 -11.78 5.16
CA HIS A 80 -7.31 -10.57 5.96
C HIS A 80 -7.26 -9.29 5.10
N CYS A 81 -8.42 -8.91 4.54
CA CYS A 81 -8.57 -7.66 3.77
C CYS A 81 -9.03 -6.45 4.61
N ALA A 82 -9.31 -6.62 5.91
CA ALA A 82 -9.80 -5.53 6.73
C ALA A 82 -8.72 -4.46 6.94
N ALA A 83 -9.04 -3.23 6.54
CA ALA A 83 -8.24 -2.05 6.82
C ALA A 83 -9.13 -0.80 6.84
N ILE A 84 -8.71 0.19 7.61
CA ILE A 84 -9.12 1.58 7.45
C ILE A 84 -8.02 2.28 6.65
N ILE A 85 -8.42 2.83 5.50
CA ILE A 85 -7.55 3.49 4.53
C ILE A 85 -7.81 5.01 4.53
N PRO A 86 -6.92 5.82 3.93
CA PRO A 86 -7.19 7.23 3.68
C PRO A 86 -8.47 7.45 2.84
N PRO A 87 -9.22 8.54 3.07
CA PRO A 87 -8.95 9.60 4.04
C PRO A 87 -9.42 9.26 5.46
N VAL A 88 -10.15 8.16 5.65
CA VAL A 88 -10.79 7.83 6.94
C VAL A 88 -9.78 7.71 8.08
N ILE A 89 -8.59 7.14 7.81
CA ILE A 89 -7.53 7.05 8.82
C ILE A 89 -6.87 8.40 9.11
N ASP A 90 -6.78 9.30 8.14
CA ASP A 90 -6.22 10.65 8.34
C ASP A 90 -7.09 11.44 9.33
N HIS A 91 -8.40 11.23 9.25
CA HIS A 91 -9.39 11.82 10.16
C HIS A 91 -9.61 11.00 11.44
N ASN A 92 -9.19 9.73 11.49
CA ASN A 92 -9.37 8.87 12.66
C ASN A 92 -8.24 7.83 12.77
N PRO A 93 -7.03 8.27 13.16
CA PRO A 93 -5.86 7.41 13.21
C PRO A 93 -6.00 6.30 14.27
N ASP A 94 -6.69 6.56 15.37
CA ASP A 94 -6.92 5.54 16.41
C ASP A 94 -7.72 4.35 15.90
N ALA A 95 -8.76 4.60 15.10
CA ALA A 95 -9.50 3.53 14.45
C ALA A 95 -8.60 2.78 13.46
N GLY A 96 -7.73 3.49 12.74
CA GLY A 96 -6.73 2.88 11.85
C GLY A 96 -5.77 1.96 12.57
N TYR A 97 -5.16 2.41 13.67
CA TYR A 97 -4.29 1.59 14.50
C TYR A 97 -5.01 0.33 15.01
N LYS A 98 -6.21 0.50 15.58
CA LYS A 98 -7.03 -0.59 16.12
C LYS A 98 -7.41 -1.62 15.06
N SER A 99 -7.79 -1.16 13.86
CA SER A 99 -8.23 -2.05 12.78
C SER A 99 -7.04 -2.71 12.06
N ASN A 100 -6.03 -1.92 11.70
CA ASN A 100 -4.98 -2.34 10.77
C ASN A 100 -3.88 -3.12 11.49
N PHE A 101 -3.44 -2.65 12.65
CA PHE A 101 -2.37 -3.29 13.41
C PHE A 101 -2.92 -4.25 14.48
N LEU A 102 -3.68 -3.72 15.45
CA LEU A 102 -4.19 -4.53 16.56
C LEU A 102 -5.12 -5.64 16.06
N GLY A 103 -5.95 -5.37 15.04
CA GLY A 103 -6.78 -6.38 14.40
C GLY A 103 -6.00 -7.52 13.75
N THR A 104 -4.88 -7.22 13.07
CA THR A 104 -3.98 -8.25 12.54
C THR A 104 -3.36 -9.07 13.67
N LEU A 105 -2.83 -8.41 14.70
CA LEU A 105 -2.21 -9.06 15.86
C LEU A 105 -3.20 -9.97 16.61
N ASN A 106 -4.44 -9.52 16.82
CA ASN A 106 -5.49 -10.31 17.44
C ASN A 106 -5.84 -11.56 16.64
N LEU A 107 -5.94 -11.46 15.31
CA LEU A 107 -6.20 -12.62 14.45
C LEU A 107 -5.05 -13.63 14.51
N ILE A 108 -3.80 -13.17 14.45
CA ILE A 108 -2.61 -14.04 14.59
C ILE A 108 -2.65 -14.78 15.93
N ASN A 109 -2.86 -14.04 17.03
CA ASN A 109 -2.90 -14.61 18.37
C ASN A 109 -4.08 -15.58 18.55
N ALA A 110 -5.23 -15.29 17.92
CA ALA A 110 -6.38 -16.19 17.92
C ALA A 110 -6.05 -17.50 17.17
N VAL A 111 -5.38 -17.43 16.02
CA VAL A 111 -4.89 -18.63 15.30
C VAL A 111 -3.95 -19.45 16.18
N LYS A 112 -2.97 -18.81 16.82
CA LYS A 112 -1.96 -19.50 17.65
C LYS A 112 -2.57 -20.24 18.85
N LYS A 113 -3.76 -19.84 19.31
CA LYS A 113 -4.51 -20.52 20.37
C LYS A 113 -5.31 -21.74 19.89
N THR A 114 -5.57 -21.88 18.59
CA THR A 114 -6.35 -23.03 18.12
C THR A 114 -5.48 -24.29 18.09
N PRO A 115 -6.04 -25.48 18.38
CA PRO A 115 -5.32 -26.74 18.19
C PRO A 115 -4.95 -27.01 16.73
N GLN A 116 -5.62 -26.34 15.79
CA GLN A 116 -5.41 -26.51 14.35
C GLN A 116 -4.42 -25.50 13.75
N LYS A 117 -3.75 -24.65 14.54
CA LYS A 117 -2.88 -23.55 14.09
C LYS A 117 -1.93 -23.90 12.93
N ASP A 118 -1.36 -25.11 12.92
CA ASP A 118 -0.37 -25.53 11.91
C ASP A 118 -1.01 -25.88 10.56
N ARG A 119 -2.34 -25.96 10.47
CA ARG A 119 -3.08 -26.13 9.20
C ARG A 119 -3.61 -24.81 8.64
N ILE A 120 -3.80 -23.80 9.49
CA ILE A 120 -4.48 -22.56 9.12
C ILE A 120 -3.56 -21.72 8.25
N LYS A 121 -4.05 -21.34 7.07
CA LYS A 121 -3.32 -20.55 6.09
C LYS A 121 -3.70 -19.08 6.22
N PHE A 122 -2.75 -18.23 6.59
CA PHE A 122 -2.98 -16.81 6.86
C PHE A 122 -2.55 -15.94 5.68
N ILE A 123 -3.50 -15.29 5.02
CA ILE A 123 -3.26 -14.41 3.87
C ILE A 123 -3.45 -12.96 4.33
N HIS A 124 -2.37 -12.22 4.47
CA HIS A 124 -2.36 -10.81 4.87
C HIS A 124 -2.34 -9.89 3.65
N ILE A 125 -3.17 -8.84 3.66
CA ILE A 125 -3.13 -7.78 2.64
C ILE A 125 -2.37 -6.56 3.18
N GLY A 126 -1.13 -6.41 2.68
CA GLY A 126 -0.29 -5.23 2.85
C GLY A 126 -0.61 -4.16 1.81
N THR A 127 0.31 -3.21 1.59
CA THR A 127 0.08 -2.08 0.68
C THR A 127 1.39 -1.50 0.14
N VAL A 128 1.32 -0.92 -1.06
CA VAL A 128 2.42 -0.12 -1.64
C VAL A 128 2.79 1.07 -0.75
N ALA A 129 1.88 1.56 0.11
CA ALA A 129 2.16 2.62 1.07
C ALA A 129 3.32 2.31 2.03
N GLN A 130 3.63 1.03 2.26
CA GLN A 130 4.76 0.61 3.08
C GLN A 130 6.12 1.02 2.49
N TYR A 131 6.21 1.14 1.16
CA TYR A 131 7.45 1.54 0.48
C TYR A 131 7.65 3.06 0.44
N GLY A 132 6.59 3.84 0.68
CA GLY A 132 6.64 5.29 0.56
C GLY A 132 6.81 5.80 -0.86
N ASN A 133 7.47 6.95 -0.97
CA ASN A 133 7.55 7.76 -2.18
C ASN A 133 8.56 7.25 -3.20
N ARG A 134 8.22 7.36 -4.49
CA ARG A 134 9.11 7.07 -5.63
C ARG A 134 9.09 8.19 -6.65
N THR A 135 10.24 8.36 -7.32
CA THR A 135 10.42 9.35 -8.38
C THR A 135 10.82 8.68 -9.70
N PHE A 136 10.99 9.47 -10.75
CA PHE A 136 11.49 8.99 -12.05
C PHE A 136 12.94 8.46 -12.00
N LYS A 137 13.72 8.80 -10.96
CA LYS A 137 15.08 8.29 -10.77
C LYS A 137 15.09 6.83 -10.31
N HIS A 138 14.13 6.43 -9.47
CA HIS A 138 13.96 5.06 -9.00
C HIS A 138 12.46 4.69 -8.99
N PRO A 139 11.84 4.47 -10.16
CA PRO A 139 10.39 4.26 -10.24
C PRO A 139 9.96 2.82 -9.93
N TRP A 140 10.91 1.89 -9.94
CA TRP A 140 10.69 0.46 -9.73
C TRP A 140 10.77 0.09 -8.26
N ILE A 141 9.87 -0.81 -7.84
CA ILE A 141 9.79 -1.37 -6.50
C ILE A 141 9.92 -2.89 -6.57
N ARG A 142 10.71 -3.45 -5.65
CA ARG A 142 10.82 -4.89 -5.40
C ARG A 142 10.61 -5.20 -3.92
N THR A 143 10.17 -6.42 -3.63
CA THR A 143 10.30 -6.99 -2.29
C THR A 143 11.77 -6.92 -1.85
N GLY A 144 12.01 -6.51 -0.61
CA GLY A 144 13.35 -6.22 -0.09
C GLY A 144 13.73 -4.74 -0.14
N ASP A 145 13.07 -3.93 -0.97
CA ASP A 145 13.30 -2.48 -1.00
C ASP A 145 12.94 -1.81 0.34
N PRO A 146 13.58 -0.68 0.67
CA PRO A 146 13.33 0.04 1.92
C PRO A 146 11.84 0.28 2.20
N LEU A 147 11.41 -0.05 3.42
CA LEU A 147 10.10 0.35 3.93
C LEU A 147 10.21 1.70 4.64
N ILE A 148 10.18 2.78 3.86
CA ILE A 148 10.24 4.16 4.32
C ILE A 148 8.88 4.79 4.10
N GLY A 149 7.91 4.45 4.96
CA GLY A 149 6.55 5.02 4.86
C GLY A 149 6.60 6.55 4.87
N SER A 150 5.83 7.20 4.00
CA SER A 150 5.80 8.66 3.88
C SER A 150 5.51 9.34 5.22
N ALA A 151 6.14 10.48 5.49
CA ALA A 151 5.79 11.28 6.66
C ALA A 151 4.31 11.68 6.57
N PHE A 152 3.61 11.73 7.71
CA PHE A 152 2.16 11.88 7.85
C PHE A 152 1.29 10.73 7.31
N ASP A 153 1.87 9.70 6.67
CA ASP A 153 1.14 8.51 6.24
C ASP A 153 1.08 7.45 7.35
N PHE A 154 0.18 7.66 8.29
CA PHE A 154 -0.04 6.69 9.38
C PHE A 154 -0.61 5.35 8.88
N TYR A 155 -1.25 5.33 7.71
CA TYR A 155 -1.73 4.10 7.09
C TYR A 155 -0.58 3.18 6.71
N GLY A 156 0.41 3.70 5.97
CA GLY A 156 1.64 2.99 5.65
C GLY A 156 2.33 2.45 6.91
N ALA A 157 2.48 3.29 7.94
CA ALA A 157 3.08 2.88 9.22
C ALA A 157 2.34 1.70 9.88
N THR A 158 1.00 1.77 10.01
CA THR A 158 0.22 0.66 10.61
C THR A 158 0.34 -0.64 9.82
N LYS A 159 0.53 -0.57 8.50
CA LYS A 159 0.72 -1.74 7.64
C LYS A 159 2.12 -2.32 7.71
N ILE A 160 3.16 -1.49 7.88
CA ILE A 160 4.51 -1.95 8.23
C ILE A 160 4.45 -2.71 9.55
N MET A 161 3.85 -2.13 10.59
CA MET A 161 3.73 -2.80 11.90
C MET A 161 3.02 -4.16 11.79
N ALA A 162 1.88 -4.20 11.09
CA ALA A 162 1.07 -5.41 10.96
C ALA A 162 1.80 -6.53 10.20
N GLU A 163 2.50 -6.19 9.11
CA GLU A 163 3.23 -7.18 8.31
C GLU A 163 4.40 -7.81 9.08
N ARG A 164 5.10 -7.02 9.91
CA ARG A 164 6.14 -7.56 10.81
C ARG A 164 5.58 -8.65 11.71
N GLU A 165 4.42 -8.41 12.32
CA GLU A 165 3.76 -9.41 13.19
C GLU A 165 3.37 -10.67 12.42
N VAL A 166 2.95 -10.56 11.16
CA VAL A 166 2.63 -11.73 10.31
C VAL A 166 3.88 -12.56 10.04
N ILE A 167 4.98 -11.91 9.62
CA ILE A 167 6.24 -12.58 9.26
C ILE A 167 6.86 -13.27 10.48
N GLU A 168 6.90 -12.59 11.63
CA GLU A 168 7.47 -13.07 12.88
C GLU A 168 6.48 -13.88 13.74
N SER A 169 5.28 -14.15 13.21
CA SER A 169 4.20 -14.83 13.95
C SER A 169 4.55 -16.24 14.41
N GLY A 170 5.48 -16.91 13.73
CA GLY A 170 5.76 -18.33 13.89
C GLY A 170 4.67 -19.24 13.31
N LEU A 171 3.68 -18.71 12.59
CA LEU A 171 2.71 -19.53 11.87
C LEU A 171 3.39 -20.34 10.77
N LYS A 172 2.95 -21.58 10.58
CA LYS A 172 3.51 -22.46 9.53
C LYS A 172 3.20 -21.95 8.13
N TYR A 173 1.97 -21.48 7.91
CA TYR A 173 1.48 -20.99 6.62
C TYR A 173 1.02 -19.54 6.73
N TRP A 174 1.82 -18.62 6.19
CA TRP A 174 1.43 -17.24 6.00
C TRP A 174 1.92 -16.71 4.66
N VAL A 175 1.25 -15.70 4.12
CA VAL A 175 1.73 -14.91 2.99
C VAL A 175 1.31 -13.46 3.18
N SER A 176 2.21 -12.50 2.90
CA SER A 176 1.89 -11.07 2.87
C SER A 176 1.84 -10.59 1.43
N LEU A 177 0.72 -10.00 1.03
CA LEU A 177 0.49 -9.53 -0.32
C LEU A 177 0.36 -8.00 -0.32
N ARG A 178 1.41 -7.30 -0.72
CA ARG A 178 1.49 -5.83 -0.76
C ARG A 178 0.71 -5.29 -1.95
N GLN A 179 -0.51 -4.85 -1.67
CA GLN A 179 -1.46 -4.37 -2.68
C GLN A 179 -1.03 -3.02 -3.26
N SER A 180 -0.88 -2.92 -4.59
CA SER A 180 -0.77 -1.61 -5.25
C SER A 180 -2.05 -0.79 -5.15
N GLY A 181 -2.04 0.45 -5.65
CA GLY A 181 -3.25 1.26 -5.81
C GLY A 181 -4.38 0.47 -6.47
N VAL A 182 -5.59 0.52 -5.89
CA VAL A 182 -6.72 -0.30 -6.34
C VAL A 182 -7.76 0.55 -7.06
N LEU A 183 -7.99 0.25 -8.34
CA LEU A 183 -9.12 0.74 -9.10
C LEU A 183 -10.37 -0.09 -8.80
N TYR A 184 -11.47 0.59 -8.51
CA TYR A 184 -12.79 -0.01 -8.30
C TYR A 184 -13.86 0.88 -8.92
N ASP A 185 -15.00 0.29 -9.27
CA ASP A 185 -15.98 0.95 -10.14
C ASP A 185 -16.46 2.32 -9.64
N ASP A 186 -16.62 2.50 -8.32
CA ASP A 186 -17.14 3.73 -7.73
C ASP A 186 -16.03 4.72 -7.32
N ILE A 187 -14.79 4.55 -7.78
CA ILE A 187 -13.64 5.35 -7.33
C ILE A 187 -13.83 6.86 -7.56
N MET A 188 -14.52 7.23 -8.64
CA MET A 188 -14.82 8.64 -8.96
C MET A 188 -15.93 9.25 -8.09
N LEU A 189 -16.71 8.43 -7.39
CA LEU A 189 -17.87 8.87 -6.61
C LEU A 189 -17.60 8.88 -5.10
N LYS A 190 -16.73 8.00 -4.60
CA LYS A 190 -16.50 7.79 -3.16
C LYS A 190 -15.39 8.65 -2.55
N ASN A 191 -14.67 9.45 -3.35
CA ASN A 191 -13.51 10.23 -2.92
C ASN A 191 -13.68 11.74 -3.23
N MET A 192 -14.92 12.24 -3.17
CA MET A 192 -15.30 13.60 -3.58
C MET A 192 -15.75 14.49 -2.40
N ASP A 193 -15.38 14.12 -1.17
CA ASP A 193 -15.68 14.85 0.07
C ASP A 193 -14.43 15.28 0.84
N ASP A 194 -13.23 14.90 0.37
CA ASP A 194 -11.94 15.16 1.00
C ASP A 194 -10.85 15.52 -0.02
N GLY A 195 -9.83 16.25 0.45
CA GLY A 195 -8.69 16.74 -0.34
C GLY A 195 -7.63 15.69 -0.69
N LEU A 196 -7.78 14.44 -0.27
CA LEU A 196 -6.80 13.36 -0.50
C LEU A 196 -6.34 13.22 -1.96
N MET A 197 -7.22 13.46 -2.95
CA MET A 197 -6.84 13.31 -4.37
C MET A 197 -5.64 14.18 -4.77
N PHE A 198 -5.42 15.31 -4.08
CA PHE A 198 -4.32 16.23 -4.33
C PHE A 198 -2.99 15.75 -3.74
N HIS A 199 -2.97 14.66 -2.96
CA HIS A 199 -1.71 14.06 -2.51
C HIS A 199 -0.97 13.38 -3.66
N THR A 200 -1.70 12.91 -4.68
CA THR A 200 -1.11 12.25 -5.84
C THR A 200 -0.24 13.24 -6.64
N GLY A 201 1.08 13.07 -6.60
CA GLY A 201 2.02 13.85 -7.40
C GLY A 201 1.87 13.56 -8.91
N TRP A 202 2.01 14.58 -9.75
CA TRP A 202 1.75 14.45 -11.19
C TRP A 202 2.65 13.45 -11.91
N ASN A 203 3.93 13.40 -11.51
CA ASN A 203 4.94 12.53 -12.10
C ASN A 203 5.20 11.28 -11.26
N THR A 204 4.45 11.04 -10.19
CA THR A 204 4.61 9.84 -9.37
C THR A 204 4.29 8.60 -10.21
N PRO A 205 5.18 7.60 -10.28
CA PRO A 205 4.90 6.33 -10.94
C PRO A 205 3.84 5.56 -10.15
N ILE A 206 2.82 5.04 -10.84
CA ILE A 206 1.73 4.26 -10.26
C ILE A 206 1.45 3.04 -11.12
N GLU A 207 1.60 1.83 -10.56
CA GLU A 207 1.02 0.63 -11.14
C GLU A 207 -0.35 0.37 -10.51
N TRP A 208 -1.42 0.35 -11.31
CA TRP A 208 -2.75 0.07 -10.78
C TRP A 208 -3.03 -1.44 -10.75
N ALA A 209 -3.67 -1.91 -9.69
CA ALA A 209 -4.42 -3.17 -9.70
C ALA A 209 -5.92 -2.85 -9.73
N THR A 210 -6.78 -3.82 -10.02
CA THR A 210 -8.22 -3.64 -9.92
C THR A 210 -8.80 -4.54 -8.84
N ALA A 211 -9.90 -4.11 -8.21
CA ALA A 211 -10.57 -4.95 -7.21
C ALA A 211 -10.93 -6.34 -7.78
N ARG A 212 -11.23 -6.41 -9.10
CA ARG A 212 -11.50 -7.66 -9.82
C ARG A 212 -10.29 -8.56 -9.94
N THR A 213 -9.13 -8.04 -10.35
CA THR A 213 -7.93 -8.87 -10.47
C THR A 213 -7.41 -9.29 -9.10
N SER A 214 -7.50 -8.43 -8.08
CA SER A 214 -7.20 -8.80 -6.69
C SER A 214 -8.16 -9.87 -6.14
N GLY A 215 -9.46 -9.81 -6.47
CA GLY A 215 -10.43 -10.85 -6.14
C GLY A 215 -10.12 -12.19 -6.82
N LEU A 216 -9.73 -12.15 -8.10
CA LEU A 216 -9.37 -13.31 -8.91
C LEU A 216 -8.11 -13.98 -8.40
N MET A 217 -7.09 -13.19 -8.07
CA MET A 217 -5.84 -13.63 -7.47
C MET A 217 -6.08 -14.44 -6.20
N LEU A 218 -6.91 -13.92 -5.27
CA LEU A 218 -7.21 -14.63 -4.01
C LEU A 218 -8.09 -15.86 -4.23
N LYS A 219 -9.02 -15.83 -5.18
CA LYS A 219 -9.78 -17.03 -5.57
C LYS A 219 -8.85 -18.12 -6.14
N ASN A 220 -7.95 -17.75 -7.06
CA ASN A 220 -6.99 -18.67 -7.67
C ASN A 220 -5.99 -19.24 -6.64
N LEU A 221 -5.57 -18.44 -5.65
CA LEU A 221 -4.77 -18.93 -4.51
C LEU A 221 -5.48 -20.09 -3.80
N ILE A 222 -6.75 -19.90 -3.43
CA ILE A 222 -7.53 -20.94 -2.75
C ILE A 222 -7.72 -22.17 -3.65
N GLU A 223 -8.09 -21.98 -4.92
CA GLU A 223 -8.34 -23.11 -5.82
C GLU A 223 -7.08 -23.92 -6.13
N LYS A 224 -5.93 -23.26 -6.34
CA LYS A 224 -4.65 -23.94 -6.60
C LYS A 224 -4.14 -24.66 -5.36
N ASP A 225 -4.26 -24.03 -4.20
CA ASP A 225 -3.82 -24.64 -2.94
C ASP A 225 -4.69 -25.83 -2.54
N THR A 226 -6.02 -25.70 -2.63
CA THR A 226 -6.95 -26.81 -2.36
C THR A 226 -6.88 -27.91 -3.42
N GLY A 227 -6.51 -27.57 -4.66
CA GLY A 227 -6.26 -28.52 -5.74
C GLY A 227 -4.86 -29.16 -5.71
N GLY A 228 -3.97 -28.75 -4.80
CA GLY A 228 -2.61 -29.29 -4.65
C GLY A 228 -1.62 -28.84 -5.74
N SER A 229 -1.94 -27.80 -6.51
CA SER A 229 -1.06 -27.26 -7.56
C SER A 229 -0.29 -26.01 -7.14
N LEU A 230 -0.59 -25.43 -5.97
CA LEU A 230 0.23 -24.37 -5.38
C LEU A 230 1.42 -25.00 -4.63
N PRO A 231 2.68 -24.70 -5.02
CA PRO A 231 3.85 -25.28 -4.37
C PRO A 231 4.09 -24.70 -2.98
N GLU A 232 4.80 -25.46 -2.14
CA GLU A 232 5.04 -25.12 -0.73
C GLU A 232 5.88 -23.84 -0.57
N ASP A 233 6.74 -23.52 -1.52
CA ASP A 233 7.63 -22.35 -1.50
C ASP A 233 6.89 -21.01 -1.71
N PHE A 234 5.60 -21.05 -2.07
CA PHE A 234 4.69 -19.91 -2.05
C PHE A 234 4.47 -19.36 -0.64
N TRP A 235 4.47 -20.25 0.36
CA TRP A 235 4.19 -19.88 1.74
C TRP A 235 5.43 -19.33 2.43
N LYS A 236 5.19 -18.53 3.47
CA LYS A 236 6.19 -17.75 4.20
C LYS A 236 6.91 -16.72 3.32
N ARG A 237 6.15 -16.08 2.44
CA ARG A 237 6.65 -15.11 1.46
C ARG A 237 5.92 -13.79 1.51
N VAL A 238 6.59 -12.76 0.97
CA VAL A 238 5.98 -11.46 0.67
C VAL A 238 5.94 -11.32 -0.85
N TYR A 239 4.82 -10.85 -1.39
CA TYR A 239 4.67 -10.58 -2.82
C TYR A 239 4.01 -9.22 -3.06
N ASN A 240 4.34 -8.59 -4.18
CA ASN A 240 3.68 -7.37 -4.63
C ASN A 240 2.50 -7.70 -5.55
N ILE A 241 1.32 -7.11 -5.30
CA ILE A 241 0.15 -7.25 -6.17
C ILE A 241 0.11 -6.04 -7.13
N GLY A 242 0.42 -6.28 -8.40
CA GLY A 242 0.21 -5.35 -9.50
C GLY A 242 -0.50 -6.02 -10.67
N ASN A 243 -0.87 -5.26 -11.71
CA ASN A 243 -1.46 -5.80 -12.95
C ASN A 243 -0.49 -5.73 -14.16
N GLY A 244 0.81 -5.57 -13.92
CA GLY A 244 1.83 -5.64 -14.95
C GLY A 244 1.92 -4.39 -15.81
N LYS A 245 2.69 -4.49 -16.90
CA LYS A 245 3.13 -3.33 -17.72
C LYS A 245 2.01 -2.41 -18.22
N GLU A 246 0.86 -2.97 -18.59
CA GLU A 246 -0.27 -2.20 -19.14
C GLU A 246 -1.04 -1.42 -18.06
N ALA A 247 -0.66 -1.60 -16.80
CA ALA A 247 -1.22 -0.87 -15.67
C ALA A 247 -0.27 0.18 -15.09
N ARG A 248 0.93 0.36 -15.67
CA ARG A 248 1.94 1.32 -15.23
C ARG A 248 1.75 2.68 -15.90
N VAL A 249 1.39 3.67 -15.09
CA VAL A 249 1.10 5.05 -15.48
C VAL A 249 1.73 6.01 -14.47
N THR A 250 1.43 7.29 -14.64
CA THR A 250 1.74 8.37 -13.69
C THR A 250 0.49 8.89 -12.96
N GLY A 251 0.69 9.70 -11.93
CA GLY A 251 -0.39 10.45 -11.29
C GLY A 251 -1.19 11.35 -12.25
N TYR A 252 -0.51 12.00 -13.19
CA TYR A 252 -1.16 12.79 -14.25
C TYR A 252 -2.06 11.94 -15.14
N GLU A 253 -1.53 10.83 -15.69
CA GLU A 253 -2.31 9.92 -16.53
C GLU A 253 -3.54 9.37 -15.78
N THR A 254 -3.38 9.05 -14.49
CA THR A 254 -4.48 8.59 -13.61
C THR A 254 -5.60 9.63 -13.53
N LEU A 255 -5.28 10.84 -13.09
CA LEU A 255 -6.26 11.90 -12.90
C LEU A 255 -6.88 12.33 -14.25
N ASP A 256 -6.06 12.52 -15.28
CA ASP A 256 -6.52 12.89 -16.62
C ASP A 256 -7.48 11.86 -17.19
N ARG A 257 -7.21 10.57 -17.02
CA ARG A 257 -8.12 9.51 -17.49
C ARG A 257 -9.44 9.49 -16.72
N GLY A 258 -9.42 9.78 -15.42
CA GLY A 258 -10.61 9.98 -14.61
C GLY A 258 -11.48 11.13 -15.14
N PHE A 259 -10.89 12.27 -15.49
CA PHE A 259 -11.64 13.40 -16.05
C PHE A 259 -12.09 13.19 -17.51
N LYS A 260 -11.38 12.36 -18.27
CA LYS A 260 -11.80 11.94 -19.61
C LYS A 260 -13.13 11.18 -19.62
N LEU A 261 -13.52 10.53 -18.49
CA LEU A 261 -14.87 9.96 -18.33
C LEU A 261 -15.96 11.04 -18.45
N MET A 262 -15.68 12.26 -18.02
CA MET A 262 -16.56 13.44 -18.15
C MET A 262 -16.33 14.21 -19.46
N GLY A 263 -15.50 13.68 -20.37
CA GLY A 263 -15.15 14.30 -21.64
C GLY A 263 -14.22 15.51 -21.51
N ARG A 264 -13.40 15.56 -20.44
CA ARG A 264 -12.47 16.67 -20.14
C ARG A 264 -11.07 16.18 -19.76
N SER A 265 -10.09 17.07 -19.78
CA SER A 265 -8.72 16.79 -19.34
C SER A 265 -8.46 17.34 -17.93
N ALA A 266 -7.54 16.70 -17.20
CA ALA A 266 -7.01 17.25 -15.96
C ALA A 266 -6.41 18.66 -16.17
N LYS A 267 -5.83 18.93 -17.34
CA LYS A 267 -5.27 20.25 -17.68
C LYS A 267 -6.30 21.39 -17.73
N GLU A 268 -7.56 21.07 -18.00
CA GLU A 268 -8.65 22.06 -18.04
C GLU A 268 -9.18 22.38 -16.63
N ILE A 269 -9.00 21.45 -15.69
CA ILE A 269 -9.69 21.45 -14.40
C ILE A 269 -8.74 21.81 -13.26
N PHE A 270 -7.50 21.29 -13.30
CA PHE A 270 -6.51 21.45 -12.24
C PHE A 270 -5.48 22.51 -12.59
N LYS A 271 -4.77 23.00 -11.57
CA LYS A 271 -3.49 23.68 -11.73
C LYS A 271 -2.38 22.80 -11.13
N PRO A 272 -1.14 22.83 -11.65
CA PRO A 272 -0.12 21.90 -11.17
C PRO A 272 0.19 22.02 -9.67
N HIS A 273 0.37 23.23 -9.15
CA HIS A 273 0.61 23.50 -7.71
C HIS A 273 -0.54 23.09 -6.76
N TRP A 274 -1.66 22.56 -7.25
CA TRP A 274 -2.72 22.06 -6.37
C TRP A 274 -2.34 20.74 -5.71
N ASN A 275 -1.46 19.96 -6.35
CA ASN A 275 -1.05 18.66 -5.88
C ASN A 275 0.29 18.71 -5.15
N ALA A 276 0.55 17.72 -4.30
CA ALA A 276 1.83 17.54 -3.65
C ALA A 276 2.97 17.33 -4.66
N ALA A 277 4.19 17.74 -4.28
CA ALA A 277 5.38 17.58 -5.10
C ALA A 277 6.15 16.28 -4.79
N ARG A 278 6.08 15.81 -3.55
CA ARG A 278 6.73 14.59 -3.04
C ARG A 278 5.92 13.96 -1.90
N ASN A 279 6.49 12.94 -1.25
CA ASN A 279 5.96 12.30 -0.04
C ASN A 279 4.61 11.55 -0.25
N PHE A 280 4.29 11.16 -1.48
CA PHE A 280 3.14 10.31 -1.79
C PHE A 280 3.60 8.90 -2.16
N HIS A 281 2.94 7.89 -1.62
CA HIS A 281 3.32 6.51 -1.88
C HIS A 281 2.77 5.99 -3.21
N CYS A 282 3.63 5.34 -4.01
CA CYS A 282 3.29 4.47 -5.14
C CYS A 282 4.59 4.11 -5.89
N GLY A 283 4.50 3.20 -6.85
CA GLY A 283 5.58 2.88 -7.79
C GLY A 283 5.16 1.83 -8.80
N TRP A 284 6.10 1.39 -9.64
CA TRP A 284 5.92 0.26 -10.54
C TRP A 284 6.55 -0.99 -9.95
N PHE A 285 5.81 -2.09 -9.88
CA PHE A 285 6.37 -3.32 -9.33
C PHE A 285 7.18 -4.05 -10.39
N TYR A 286 8.46 -4.26 -10.09
CA TYR A 286 9.34 -5.06 -10.94
C TYR A 286 9.05 -6.55 -10.77
N ASP A 287 8.66 -6.99 -9.58
CA ASP A 287 8.50 -8.40 -9.20
C ASP A 287 7.05 -8.87 -9.07
N SER A 288 6.04 -8.05 -9.44
CA SER A 288 4.62 -8.46 -9.39
C SER A 288 4.31 -9.66 -10.29
N ARG A 289 5.12 -9.88 -11.34
CA ARG A 289 5.07 -11.07 -12.21
C ARG A 289 5.24 -12.39 -11.45
N ILE A 290 6.05 -12.40 -10.39
CA ILE A 290 6.31 -13.63 -9.59
C ILE A 290 5.00 -14.14 -8.99
N LEU A 291 4.19 -13.23 -8.43
CA LEU A 291 2.88 -13.61 -7.91
C LEU A 291 1.93 -14.09 -9.01
N ASN A 292 2.02 -13.47 -10.19
CA ASN A 292 1.22 -13.87 -11.34
C ASN A 292 1.59 -15.25 -11.87
N ASP A 293 2.88 -15.63 -11.84
CA ASP A 293 3.31 -16.97 -12.26
C ASP A 293 2.69 -18.07 -11.36
N TYR A 294 2.53 -17.79 -10.06
CA TYR A 294 1.80 -18.68 -9.16
C TYR A 294 0.28 -18.65 -9.39
N LEU A 295 -0.32 -17.46 -9.48
CA LEU A 295 -1.76 -17.28 -9.27
C LEU A 295 -2.56 -16.85 -10.50
N ASP A 296 -1.91 -16.48 -11.59
CA ASP A 296 -2.48 -16.24 -12.92
C ASP A 296 -3.70 -15.30 -12.89
N PHE A 297 -3.47 -13.99 -12.72
CA PHE A 297 -4.53 -13.00 -12.43
C PHE A 297 -4.38 -11.64 -13.12
N GLN A 298 -3.23 -11.33 -13.71
CA GLN A 298 -2.93 -10.03 -14.33
C GLN A 298 -3.59 -9.91 -15.72
N TYR A 299 -4.91 -9.74 -15.76
CA TYR A 299 -5.70 -9.73 -17.00
C TYR A 299 -6.42 -8.40 -17.33
N GLU A 300 -6.20 -7.36 -16.52
CA GLU A 300 -6.89 -6.07 -16.72
C GLU A 300 -5.90 -4.92 -16.56
N GLY A 301 -5.51 -4.31 -17.69
CA GLY A 301 -4.69 -3.11 -17.72
C GLY A 301 -5.46 -1.85 -17.32
N PHE A 302 -4.73 -0.73 -17.23
CA PHE A 302 -5.29 0.56 -16.83
C PHE A 302 -6.40 1.03 -17.79
N GLU A 303 -6.12 1.00 -19.11
CA GLU A 303 -7.12 1.42 -20.10
C GLU A 303 -8.29 0.44 -20.24
N ASP A 304 -8.07 -0.86 -20.02
CA ASP A 304 -9.16 -1.84 -20.05
C ASP A 304 -10.17 -1.60 -18.94
N PHE A 305 -9.69 -1.25 -17.75
CA PHE A 305 -10.54 -0.84 -16.63
C PHE A 305 -11.36 0.39 -17.00
N PHE A 306 -10.73 1.46 -17.51
CA PHE A 306 -11.45 2.69 -17.81
C PHE A 306 -12.40 2.57 -19.02
N LYS A 307 -12.11 1.72 -20.02
CA LYS A 307 -13.06 1.39 -21.10
C LYS A 307 -14.35 0.77 -20.56
N LYS A 308 -14.28 -0.02 -19.50
CA LYS A 308 -15.47 -0.56 -18.82
C LYS A 308 -16.23 0.55 -18.10
N LEU A 309 -15.52 1.48 -17.45
CA LEU A 309 -16.14 2.64 -16.81
C LEU A 309 -16.79 3.60 -17.82
N ASP A 310 -16.19 3.81 -18.99
CA ASP A 310 -16.80 4.62 -20.06
C ASP A 310 -18.19 4.11 -20.45
N LYS A 311 -18.36 2.78 -20.49
CA LYS A 311 -19.65 2.14 -20.77
C LYS A 311 -20.63 2.29 -19.60
N LYS A 312 -20.15 2.05 -18.38
CA LYS A 312 -20.96 2.12 -17.14
C LYS A 312 -21.46 3.53 -16.84
N PHE A 313 -20.59 4.52 -17.02
CA PHE A 313 -20.83 5.93 -16.72
C PHE A 313 -20.93 6.77 -17.98
N TRP A 314 -21.53 6.24 -19.05
CA TRP A 314 -21.67 6.94 -20.33
C TRP A 314 -22.27 8.35 -20.19
N TYR A 315 -23.17 8.52 -19.22
CA TYR A 315 -23.86 9.78 -18.92
C TYR A 315 -22.95 10.85 -18.28
N PHE A 316 -21.76 10.50 -17.77
CA PHE A 316 -20.79 11.50 -17.29
C PHE A 316 -20.33 12.43 -18.42
N LYS A 317 -20.35 11.95 -19.67
CA LYS A 317 -20.05 12.76 -20.86
C LYS A 317 -21.08 13.86 -21.12
N LEU A 318 -22.27 13.80 -20.51
CA LEU A 318 -23.23 14.91 -20.54
C LEU A 318 -22.72 16.15 -19.79
N GLY A 319 -21.79 15.97 -18.83
CA GLY A 319 -21.09 17.06 -18.16
C GLY A 319 -20.08 17.79 -19.04
N LYS A 320 -19.79 17.25 -20.25
CA LYS A 320 -18.78 17.79 -21.17
C LYS A 320 -18.92 19.29 -21.36
N PRO A 321 -20.07 19.94 -21.63
CA PRO A 321 -20.12 21.38 -21.91
C PRO A 321 -19.67 22.30 -20.76
N PHE A 322 -19.51 21.81 -19.53
CA PHE A 322 -19.44 22.63 -18.31
C PHE A 322 -18.15 22.48 -17.49
N PRO A 323 -16.93 22.57 -18.06
CA PRO A 323 -15.68 22.33 -17.34
C PRO A 323 -15.47 23.34 -16.19
N ARG A 324 -15.89 24.60 -16.39
CA ARG A 324 -15.83 25.64 -15.36
C ARG A 324 -16.72 25.31 -14.16
N LEU A 325 -17.87 24.66 -14.38
CA LEU A 325 -18.75 24.25 -13.28
C LEU A 325 -18.18 23.05 -12.54
N ILE A 326 -17.66 22.04 -13.25
CA ILE A 326 -16.97 20.89 -12.64
C ILE A 326 -15.84 21.39 -11.73
N ARG A 327 -14.97 22.25 -12.26
CA ARG A 327 -13.90 22.86 -11.48
C ARG A 327 -14.43 23.60 -10.25
N LYS A 328 -15.35 24.55 -10.43
CA LYS A 328 -15.81 25.45 -9.37
C LYS A 328 -16.62 24.75 -8.27
N PHE A 329 -17.42 23.76 -8.62
CA PHE A 329 -18.37 23.13 -7.69
C PHE A 329 -17.98 21.72 -7.25
N ALA A 330 -17.12 21.01 -7.98
CA ALA A 330 -16.67 19.67 -7.58
C ALA A 330 -15.22 19.64 -7.09
N ILE A 331 -14.30 20.44 -7.65
CA ILE A 331 -12.86 20.34 -7.35
C ILE A 331 -12.37 21.44 -6.40
N GLU A 332 -12.68 22.71 -6.68
CA GLU A 332 -12.26 23.83 -5.83
C GLU A 332 -12.77 23.77 -4.37
N PRO A 333 -13.95 23.19 -4.06
CA PRO A 333 -14.34 22.97 -2.66
C PRO A 333 -13.41 22.02 -1.91
N LEU A 334 -12.87 21.00 -2.59
CA LEU A 334 -11.98 20.01 -1.98
C LEU A 334 -10.65 20.63 -1.53
N LEU A 335 -10.17 21.66 -2.24
CA LEU A 335 -8.97 22.41 -1.89
C LEU A 335 -9.07 23.14 -0.53
N LYS A 336 -10.29 23.26 0.02
CA LYS A 336 -10.56 23.90 1.31
C LYS A 336 -10.67 22.91 2.47
N THR A 337 -10.57 21.62 2.20
CA THR A 337 -10.59 20.59 3.24
C THR A 337 -9.22 20.52 3.94
N SER A 338 -9.20 20.15 5.21
CA SER A 338 -7.98 20.06 6.03
C SER A 338 -6.96 19.05 5.50
N ASN A 339 -7.38 18.13 4.64
CA ASN A 339 -6.49 17.16 3.99
C ASN A 339 -5.93 17.64 2.63
N ALA A 340 -6.22 18.86 2.17
CA ALA A 340 -5.72 19.37 0.89
C ALA A 340 -4.37 20.10 1.02
N PRO A 341 -3.40 19.90 0.12
CA PRO A 341 -2.11 20.61 0.16
C PRO A 341 -2.22 22.15 0.14
N LEU A 342 -3.14 22.71 -0.64
CA LEU A 342 -3.38 24.17 -0.62
C LEU A 342 -3.94 24.68 0.71
N TYR A 343 -4.71 23.85 1.42
CA TYR A 343 -5.16 24.20 2.76
C TYR A 343 -3.97 24.31 3.70
N TRP A 344 -3.03 23.37 3.64
CA TRP A 344 -1.81 23.40 4.46
C TRP A 344 -0.99 24.66 4.23
N ILE A 345 -0.81 25.07 2.97
CA ILE A 345 -0.11 26.31 2.62
C ILE A 345 -0.85 27.53 3.18
N LYS A 346 -2.17 27.60 3.00
CA LYS A 346 -2.99 28.73 3.46
C LYS A 346 -3.02 28.86 4.98
N HIS A 347 -3.01 27.74 5.69
CA HIS A 347 -3.15 27.67 7.14
C HIS A 347 -1.82 27.39 7.88
N ASN A 348 -0.69 27.44 7.17
CA ASN A 348 0.66 27.24 7.70
C ASN A 348 0.85 25.92 8.47
N PHE A 349 0.43 24.79 7.89
CA PHE A 349 0.69 23.45 8.47
C PHE A 349 2.16 23.07 8.19
N GLU A 350 3.09 23.70 8.91
CA GLU A 350 4.54 23.67 8.62
C GLU A 350 5.10 22.26 8.43
N GLY A 351 4.70 21.31 9.28
CA GLY A 351 5.16 19.92 9.16
C GLY A 351 4.74 19.28 7.82
N ARG A 352 3.51 19.49 7.37
CA ARG A 352 3.05 19.00 6.06
C ARG A 352 3.69 19.76 4.91
N ILE A 353 3.89 21.07 5.05
CA ILE A 353 4.58 21.87 4.03
C ILE A 353 6.00 21.31 3.80
N LYS A 354 6.74 21.07 4.89
CA LYS A 354 8.09 20.47 4.84
C LYS A 354 8.07 19.07 4.23
N ALA A 355 7.15 18.21 4.66
CA ALA A 355 7.07 16.84 4.15
C ALA A 355 6.73 16.80 2.65
N PHE A 356 5.71 17.51 2.21
CA PHE A 356 5.16 17.37 0.86
C PHE A 356 5.74 18.33 -0.19
N PHE A 357 6.43 19.39 0.25
CA PHE A 357 7.01 20.41 -0.63
C PHE A 357 8.47 20.79 -0.30
N GLY A 358 9.03 20.36 0.83
CA GLY A 358 10.35 20.79 1.32
C GLY A 358 10.27 22.12 2.06
N SER A 359 9.71 23.13 1.42
CA SER A 359 9.53 24.45 2.02
C SER A 359 8.35 25.17 1.38
N LYS A 360 7.97 26.32 1.94
CA LYS A 360 6.95 27.19 1.32
C LYS A 360 7.51 27.86 0.07
N GLU A 361 8.80 28.19 0.09
CA GLU A 361 9.55 28.77 -1.02
C GLU A 361 9.59 27.79 -2.21
N ASP A 362 9.78 26.49 -1.96
CA ASP A 362 9.76 25.47 -3.00
C ASP A 362 8.35 25.23 -3.57
N PHE A 363 7.32 25.32 -2.72
CA PHE A 363 5.94 25.34 -3.21
C PHE A 363 5.68 26.51 -4.17
N GLU A 364 6.17 27.71 -3.86
CA GLU A 364 5.98 28.91 -4.69
C GLU A 364 6.67 28.80 -6.06
N LYS A 365 7.70 27.96 -6.19
CA LYS A 365 8.37 27.64 -7.46
C LYS A 365 7.56 26.69 -8.35
N ILE A 366 6.54 26.01 -7.82
CA ILE A 366 5.74 25.06 -8.61
C ILE A 366 4.88 25.84 -9.63
N PRO A 367 4.96 25.51 -10.93
CA PRO A 367 4.19 26.19 -11.95
C PRO A 367 2.68 26.24 -11.66
N GLN A 368 2.09 27.41 -11.86
CA GLN A 368 0.63 27.55 -11.75
C GLN A 368 -0.10 27.18 -13.04
N ASN A 369 0.63 27.04 -14.15
CA ASN A 369 0.07 26.69 -15.44
C ASN A 369 0.78 25.47 -16.04
N TRP A 370 0.05 24.74 -16.88
CA TRP A 370 0.52 23.49 -17.48
C TRP A 370 1.55 23.66 -18.59
N LYS A 371 1.76 24.87 -19.11
CA LYS A 371 2.77 25.10 -20.17
C LYS A 371 4.18 25.09 -19.60
N GLU A 372 4.32 25.51 -18.35
CA GLU A 372 5.58 25.56 -17.60
C GLU A 372 5.84 24.30 -16.77
N TYR A 373 4.89 23.37 -16.70
CA TYR A 373 5.04 22.14 -15.93
C TYR A 373 5.55 20.98 -16.79
N ASN A 374 6.60 20.31 -16.33
CA ASN A 374 7.22 19.19 -17.04
C ASN A 374 6.57 17.86 -16.65
N LEU A 375 5.88 17.24 -17.60
CA LEU A 375 5.23 15.94 -17.41
C LEU A 375 6.10 14.81 -17.93
N LEU A 376 6.32 13.79 -17.09
CA LEU A 376 7.03 12.57 -17.45
C LEU A 376 6.33 11.86 -18.62
N SER A 377 4.99 11.82 -18.61
CA SER A 377 4.18 11.24 -19.69
C SER A 377 4.31 11.97 -21.03
N GLU A 378 4.93 13.16 -21.05
CA GLU A 378 5.23 13.94 -22.26
C GLU A 378 6.70 13.82 -22.68
N ASN A 379 7.43 12.83 -22.17
CA ASN A 379 8.87 12.64 -22.40
C ASN A 379 9.73 13.82 -21.94
N LYS A 380 9.35 14.47 -20.84
CA LYS A 380 10.12 15.55 -20.21
C LYS A 380 10.66 15.11 -18.87
N ASN A 381 11.94 15.39 -18.62
CA ASN A 381 12.52 15.27 -17.30
C ASN A 381 11.76 16.19 -16.32
N PRO A 382 11.18 15.66 -15.23
CA PRO A 382 10.41 16.46 -14.27
C PRO A 382 11.17 17.64 -13.66
N LYS A 383 12.50 17.56 -13.54
CA LYS A 383 13.36 18.60 -12.94
C LYS A 383 13.91 19.58 -13.99
N THR A 384 14.41 19.08 -15.12
CA THR A 384 15.13 19.91 -16.12
C THR A 384 14.28 20.30 -17.33
N GLY A 385 13.20 19.58 -17.61
CA GLY A 385 12.39 19.74 -18.83
C GLY A 385 13.03 19.18 -20.11
N GLU A 386 14.26 18.68 -20.03
CA GLU A 386 14.97 18.04 -21.14
C GLU A 386 14.26 16.75 -21.59
N MET A 387 14.55 16.31 -22.82
CA MET A 387 14.00 15.08 -23.36
C MET A 387 14.40 13.89 -22.48
N LEU A 388 13.40 13.15 -22.01
CA LEU A 388 13.57 11.88 -21.31
C LEU A 388 12.63 10.85 -21.92
N ASN A 389 13.14 9.66 -22.28
CA ASN A 389 12.32 8.64 -22.88
C ASN A 389 11.47 7.90 -21.83
N TYR A 390 10.19 8.29 -21.69
CA TYR A 390 9.27 7.70 -20.73
C TYR A 390 8.99 6.22 -20.98
N SER A 391 8.98 5.80 -22.25
CA SER A 391 8.75 4.40 -22.62
C SER A 391 9.90 3.49 -22.17
N GLU A 392 11.14 3.99 -22.20
CA GLU A 392 12.30 3.25 -21.71
C GLU A 392 12.32 3.11 -20.20
N LEU A 393 11.86 4.13 -19.45
CA LEU A 393 11.73 4.01 -17.99
C LEU A 393 10.80 2.88 -17.56
N LYS A 394 9.78 2.58 -18.38
CA LYS A 394 8.80 1.52 -18.14
C LYS A 394 9.22 0.15 -18.68
N ASP A 395 10.36 0.06 -19.37
CA ASP A 395 10.87 -1.19 -19.91
C ASP A 395 11.55 -2.02 -18.81
N GLU A 396 10.96 -3.17 -18.47
CA GLU A 396 11.49 -4.11 -17.48
C GLU A 396 12.91 -4.60 -17.83
N LYS A 397 13.25 -4.66 -19.12
CA LYS A 397 14.59 -5.08 -19.57
C LYS A 397 15.66 -4.05 -19.21
N LYS A 398 15.25 -2.78 -19.03
CA LYS A 398 16.11 -1.66 -18.63
C LYS A 398 15.99 -1.33 -17.14
N ALA A 399 15.05 -1.96 -16.43
CA ALA A 399 14.79 -1.66 -15.02
C ALA A 399 16.00 -1.90 -14.10
N ALA A 400 16.92 -2.79 -14.48
CA ALA A 400 18.08 -3.17 -13.67
C ALA A 400 18.93 -1.97 -13.20
N SER A 401 19.08 -0.92 -14.03
CA SER A 401 19.84 0.28 -13.65
C SER A 401 19.15 1.17 -12.62
N PHE A 402 17.89 0.90 -12.31
CA PHE A 402 17.07 1.65 -11.35
C PHE A 402 16.78 0.84 -10.08
N LEU A 403 17.27 -0.39 -10.00
CA LEU A 403 17.02 -1.26 -8.84
C LEU A 403 17.95 -0.86 -7.68
N LEU A 404 17.38 -0.85 -6.49
CA LEU A 404 18.12 -0.55 -5.27
C LEU A 404 19.00 -1.73 -4.85
N ASN A 405 20.16 -1.42 -4.29
CA ASN A 405 21.01 -2.39 -3.60
C ASN A 405 20.40 -2.73 -2.23
N HIS A 406 20.29 -4.02 -1.91
CA HIS A 406 19.76 -4.49 -0.63
C HIS A 406 20.86 -4.79 0.41
N GLY A 407 22.12 -4.54 0.11
CA GLY A 407 23.25 -4.65 1.04
C GLY A 407 23.79 -6.07 1.23
N TYR A 408 23.46 -7.00 0.33
CA TYR A 408 23.99 -8.37 0.30
C TYR A 408 23.95 -8.90 -1.13
N ASP A 409 24.63 -10.02 -1.38
CA ASP A 409 24.62 -10.68 -2.68
C ASP A 409 23.28 -11.38 -2.95
N GLU A 410 22.39 -10.70 -3.66
CA GLU A 410 21.08 -11.22 -4.09
C GLU A 410 21.18 -12.39 -5.10
N SER A 411 22.37 -12.66 -5.67
CA SER A 411 22.57 -13.78 -6.61
C SER A 411 22.73 -15.13 -5.91
N LYS A 412 23.08 -15.14 -4.62
CA LYS A 412 23.17 -16.36 -3.81
C LYS A 412 21.80 -16.98 -3.62
N LYS A 413 21.75 -18.32 -3.62
CA LYS A 413 20.54 -19.04 -3.23
C LYS A 413 20.27 -18.80 -1.75
N GLU A 414 19.00 -18.79 -1.36
CA GLU A 414 18.62 -18.60 0.06
C GLU A 414 19.24 -19.65 0.98
N SER A 415 19.38 -20.90 0.51
CA SER A 415 20.05 -22.00 1.22
C SER A 415 21.54 -21.78 1.44
N GLU A 416 22.14 -20.80 0.75
CA GLU A 416 23.56 -20.48 0.81
C GLU A 416 23.85 -19.23 1.63
N LEU A 417 22.83 -18.44 1.99
CA LEU A 417 22.99 -17.27 2.83
C LEU A 417 23.44 -17.67 4.24
N ASP A 418 24.44 -16.99 4.75
CA ASP A 418 24.97 -17.20 6.10
C ASP A 418 25.09 -15.89 6.89
N ILE A 419 25.70 -15.98 8.07
CA ILE A 419 25.83 -14.82 8.95
C ILE A 419 26.67 -13.68 8.37
N SER A 420 27.58 -13.97 7.43
CA SER A 420 28.38 -12.94 6.77
C SER A 420 27.50 -12.04 5.92
N ASP A 421 26.59 -12.62 5.13
CA ASP A 421 25.63 -11.88 4.30
C ASP A 421 24.71 -11.02 5.17
N VAL A 422 24.24 -11.58 6.29
CA VAL A 422 23.44 -10.88 7.29
C VAL A 422 24.18 -9.68 7.88
N ARG A 423 25.46 -9.83 8.23
CA ARG A 423 26.28 -8.76 8.79
C ARG A 423 26.57 -7.66 7.76
N GLU A 424 26.76 -8.02 6.50
CA GLU A 424 26.92 -7.06 5.41
C GLU A 424 25.65 -6.20 5.26
N ALA A 425 24.48 -6.84 5.20
CA ALA A 425 23.20 -6.15 5.07
C ALA A 425 22.89 -5.25 6.27
N ALA A 426 23.27 -5.67 7.48
CA ALA A 426 23.15 -4.87 8.68
C ALA A 426 23.99 -3.60 8.61
N ARG A 427 25.26 -3.71 8.20
CA ARG A 427 26.16 -2.55 8.02
C ARG A 427 25.65 -1.59 6.97
N PHE A 428 25.15 -2.11 5.85
CA PHE A 428 24.54 -1.29 4.80
C PHE A 428 23.26 -0.57 5.27
N ARG A 429 22.60 -1.11 6.31
CA ARG A 429 21.47 -0.49 7.01
C ARG A 429 21.89 0.38 8.20
N GLY A 430 23.17 0.75 8.27
CA GLY A 430 23.71 1.62 9.32
C GLY A 430 23.72 0.98 10.71
N GLY A 431 23.67 -0.35 10.81
CA GLY A 431 23.69 -1.05 12.09
C GLY A 431 24.50 -2.33 12.06
N GLU A 432 24.16 -3.25 12.94
CA GLU A 432 24.92 -4.48 13.17
C GLU A 432 24.02 -5.66 13.51
N CYS A 433 24.46 -6.86 13.12
CA CYS A 433 23.92 -8.11 13.64
C CYS A 433 24.76 -8.52 14.85
N LEU A 434 24.12 -8.55 16.03
CA LEU A 434 24.72 -8.85 17.32
C LEU A 434 24.88 -10.35 17.55
N SER A 435 24.12 -11.18 16.84
CA SER A 435 24.26 -12.64 16.91
C SER A 435 25.66 -13.08 16.41
N THR A 436 26.23 -14.07 17.09
CA THR A 436 27.55 -14.62 16.76
C THR A 436 27.49 -15.71 15.71
N GLU A 437 26.36 -16.43 15.64
CA GLU A 437 26.13 -17.58 14.76
C GLU A 437 24.73 -17.56 14.13
N MET A 438 24.63 -18.19 12.96
CA MET A 438 23.38 -18.44 12.23
C MET A 438 23.60 -19.76 11.48
N LYS A 439 22.59 -20.63 11.49
CA LYS A 439 22.60 -21.80 10.63
C LYS A 439 22.49 -21.35 9.18
N LYS A 440 23.47 -21.71 8.34
CA LYS A 440 23.44 -21.43 6.90
C LYS A 440 22.11 -21.87 6.26
N GLY A 441 21.49 -20.95 5.52
CA GLY A 441 20.19 -21.13 4.89
C GLY A 441 18.96 -20.96 5.79
N ASP A 442 19.12 -20.77 7.10
CA ASP A 442 18.00 -20.53 8.02
C ASP A 442 17.66 -19.05 8.13
N LEU A 443 16.75 -18.60 7.26
CA LEU A 443 16.31 -17.21 7.25
C LEU A 443 15.19 -16.91 8.27
N TYR A 444 14.66 -17.89 9.00
CA TYR A 444 13.46 -17.69 9.83
C TYR A 444 13.74 -17.73 11.33
N THR A 445 14.87 -18.27 11.77
CA THR A 445 15.27 -18.16 13.18
C THR A 445 15.67 -16.71 13.50
N PRO A 446 15.04 -16.06 14.51
CA PRO A 446 15.35 -14.68 14.85
C PRO A 446 16.80 -14.50 15.33
N LEU A 447 17.45 -13.45 14.84
CA LEU A 447 18.74 -12.95 15.30
C LEU A 447 18.56 -11.66 16.10
N GLU A 448 19.62 -11.24 16.80
CA GLU A 448 19.68 -9.96 17.50
C GLU A 448 20.40 -8.92 16.64
N TRP A 449 19.83 -7.71 16.59
CA TRP A 449 20.27 -6.61 15.73
C TRP A 449 20.32 -5.32 16.52
N SER A 450 21.15 -4.37 16.08
CA SER A 450 21.17 -2.98 16.57
C SER A 450 21.17 -2.02 15.38
N CYS A 451 20.40 -0.93 15.45
CA CYS A 451 20.42 0.12 14.41
C CYS A 451 21.40 1.25 14.77
N SER A 452 21.55 2.23 13.86
CA SER A 452 22.43 3.41 14.03
C SER A 452 22.10 4.30 15.24
N TYR A 453 20.93 4.10 15.86
CA TYR A 453 20.49 4.83 17.06
C TYR A 453 20.61 3.98 18.34
N GLY A 454 21.16 2.75 18.25
CA GLY A 454 21.37 1.86 19.39
C GLY A 454 20.13 1.03 19.79
N HIS A 455 19.04 1.10 19.03
CA HIS A 455 17.84 0.30 19.32
C HIS A 455 18.10 -1.20 19.17
N LYS A 456 17.91 -1.90 20.29
CA LYS A 456 17.88 -3.35 20.53
C LYS A 456 16.72 -4.09 19.87
N PHE A 457 16.85 -4.90 18.81
CA PHE A 457 15.68 -5.68 18.34
C PHE A 457 15.98 -7.10 17.85
N LYS A 458 14.94 -7.94 17.90
CA LYS A 458 14.93 -9.28 17.31
C LYS A 458 14.19 -9.27 15.97
N ALA A 459 14.75 -9.97 15.01
CA ALA A 459 14.15 -10.15 13.68
C ALA A 459 14.78 -11.37 12.99
N SER A 460 13.99 -12.08 12.20
CA SER A 460 14.50 -13.09 11.29
C SER A 460 15.32 -12.44 10.16
N PRO A 461 16.37 -13.11 9.64
CA PRO A 461 17.05 -12.67 8.42
C PRO A 461 16.10 -12.45 7.25
N PHE A 462 15.04 -13.26 7.13
CA PHE A 462 14.02 -13.11 6.09
C PHE A 462 13.34 -11.74 6.16
N LEU A 463 12.87 -11.33 7.34
CA LEU A 463 12.25 -10.03 7.56
C LEU A 463 13.19 -8.90 7.09
N VAL A 464 14.46 -8.94 7.48
CA VAL A 464 15.41 -7.87 7.15
C VAL A 464 15.81 -7.87 5.68
N LEU A 465 16.22 -9.02 5.15
CA LEU A 465 16.86 -9.14 3.83
C LEU A 465 15.84 -9.17 2.68
N LYS A 466 14.70 -9.84 2.87
CA LYS A 466 13.76 -10.17 1.78
C LYS A 466 12.53 -9.27 1.76
N THR A 467 12.31 -8.47 2.81
CA THR A 467 11.08 -7.67 2.93
C THR A 467 11.32 -6.18 3.15
N GLY A 468 12.56 -5.76 3.39
CA GLY A 468 12.95 -4.35 3.52
C GLY A 468 12.68 -3.73 4.89
N HIS A 469 12.16 -4.53 5.83
CA HIS A 469 12.03 -4.13 7.23
C HIS A 469 13.41 -3.95 7.87
N TRP A 470 13.48 -3.05 8.84
CA TRP A 470 14.69 -2.85 9.64
C TRP A 470 14.33 -2.64 11.12
N CYS A 471 14.70 -1.50 11.71
CA CYS A 471 14.39 -1.17 13.08
C CYS A 471 12.89 -0.84 13.25
N PRO A 472 12.15 -1.57 14.12
CA PRO A 472 10.72 -1.33 14.32
C PRO A 472 10.44 0.03 14.97
N GLU A 473 11.37 0.54 15.78
CA GLU A 473 11.24 1.85 16.44
C GLU A 473 11.43 2.99 15.42
N CYS A 474 12.41 2.88 14.53
CA CYS A 474 12.68 3.91 13.51
C CYS A 474 11.68 3.93 12.34
N ALA A 475 10.98 2.81 12.10
CA ALA A 475 10.00 2.67 11.02
C ALA A 475 8.64 3.31 11.34
N CYS A 476 8.40 3.68 12.61
CA CYS A 476 7.14 4.27 13.08
C CYS A 476 7.36 5.72 13.53
N PRO A 477 6.29 6.54 13.63
CA PRO A 477 6.37 7.86 14.25
C PRO A 477 6.98 7.80 15.68
N PRO A 478 7.84 8.75 16.07
CA PRO A 478 8.25 9.93 15.33
C PRO A 478 9.16 9.63 14.13
N TRP A 479 8.95 10.33 13.01
CA TRP A 479 9.75 10.15 11.81
C TRP A 479 10.93 11.13 11.77
N ASN A 480 12.09 10.60 11.39
CA ASN A 480 13.33 11.38 11.26
C ASN A 480 14.16 10.86 10.07
N PHE A 481 13.53 10.72 8.92
CA PHE A 481 14.14 10.07 7.76
C PHE A 481 15.33 10.86 7.20
N ASP A 482 15.35 12.19 7.35
CA ASP A 482 16.50 13.02 6.99
C ASP A 482 17.77 12.61 7.74
N GLU A 483 17.69 12.49 9.07
CA GLU A 483 18.83 12.01 9.87
C GLU A 483 19.13 10.52 9.66
N GLN A 484 18.09 9.71 9.43
CA GLN A 484 18.30 8.28 9.16
C GLN A 484 19.06 8.10 7.84
N ALA A 485 18.70 8.80 6.77
CA ALA A 485 19.35 8.71 5.47
C ALA A 485 20.84 9.06 5.53
N LYS A 486 21.25 10.00 6.39
CA LYS A 486 22.68 10.34 6.61
C LYS A 486 23.50 9.18 7.17
N LYS A 487 22.87 8.27 7.92
CA LYS A 487 23.53 7.15 8.63
C LYS A 487 23.25 5.79 7.99
N VAL A 488 22.23 5.69 7.16
CA VAL A 488 21.68 4.44 6.63
C VAL A 488 21.75 4.47 5.10
N PRO A 489 22.85 3.98 4.49
CA PRO A 489 23.00 3.93 3.03
C PRO A 489 21.81 3.28 2.32
N PHE A 490 21.22 2.25 2.93
CA PHE A 490 20.02 1.59 2.42
C PHE A 490 18.85 2.56 2.16
N TYR A 491 18.62 3.55 3.03
CA TYR A 491 17.56 4.55 2.90
C TYR A 491 17.98 5.72 2.01
N ALA A 492 19.26 6.13 2.08
CA ALA A 492 19.82 7.22 1.29
C ALA A 492 19.58 7.06 -0.22
N GLN A 493 19.61 5.82 -0.73
CA GLN A 493 19.42 5.52 -2.15
C GLN A 493 18.13 6.11 -2.73
N ILE A 494 17.05 6.13 -1.94
CA ILE A 494 15.74 6.62 -2.37
C ILE A 494 15.39 7.97 -1.75
N TRP A 495 15.81 8.23 -0.51
CA TRP A 495 15.49 9.49 0.17
C TRP A 495 16.05 10.71 -0.58
N TYR A 496 17.28 10.60 -1.09
CA TYR A 496 17.94 11.69 -1.83
C TYR A 496 17.50 11.83 -3.30
N ASP A 497 16.46 11.12 -3.73
CA ASP A 497 15.85 11.37 -5.03
C ASP A 497 15.24 12.78 -5.09
N ASP A 498 14.59 13.18 -4.00
CA ASP A 498 13.78 14.38 -3.84
C ASP A 498 13.93 15.11 -2.50
N HIS A 499 14.84 14.68 -1.63
CA HIS A 499 15.28 15.43 -0.44
C HIS A 499 16.74 15.86 -0.56
N ASP A 500 17.06 17.08 -0.13
CA ASP A 500 18.43 17.54 -0.07
C ASP A 500 19.18 16.88 1.13
N PRO A 501 20.45 16.47 0.98
CA PRO A 501 21.25 15.93 2.10
C PRO A 501 21.34 16.84 3.32
N ASP A 502 21.17 18.16 3.15
CA ASP A 502 21.21 19.14 4.23
C ASP A 502 19.85 19.31 4.95
N GLU A 503 18.77 18.68 4.45
CA GLU A 503 17.50 18.65 5.18
C GLU A 503 17.66 18.00 6.57
N ASN A 504 16.88 18.47 7.53
CA ASN A 504 16.91 18.00 8.93
C ASN A 504 15.53 18.15 9.60
N ASN A 505 14.51 17.60 8.96
CA ASN A 505 13.14 17.61 9.43
C ASN A 505 12.89 16.45 10.40
N PHE A 506 12.31 16.79 11.55
CA PHE A 506 11.82 15.85 12.53
C PHE A 506 10.30 15.97 12.66
N TYR A 507 9.60 14.85 12.55
CA TYR A 507 8.15 14.78 12.65
C TYR A 507 7.77 14.05 13.92
N ALA A 508 7.15 14.78 14.86
CA ALA A 508 6.77 14.25 16.17
C ALA A 508 5.81 13.04 16.08
N LYS A 509 5.77 12.25 17.15
CA LYS A 509 5.00 11.00 17.23
C LYS A 509 3.53 11.13 16.79
N ASP A 510 2.87 12.24 17.14
CA ASP A 510 1.46 12.48 16.85
C ASP A 510 1.22 13.48 15.71
N CYS A 511 2.24 13.80 14.90
CA CYS A 511 2.13 14.81 13.83
C CYS A 511 1.00 14.50 12.83
N PHE A 512 0.71 13.23 12.56
CA PHE A 512 -0.37 12.80 11.66
C PHE A 512 -1.79 13.12 12.18
N ARG A 513 -1.95 13.59 13.42
CA ARG A 513 -3.26 13.94 14.02
C ARG A 513 -3.70 15.37 13.72
N ASP A 514 -2.90 16.15 13.03
CA ASP A 514 -3.16 17.56 12.72
C ASP A 514 -4.48 17.80 11.97
N ILE A 515 -4.87 16.91 11.06
CA ILE A 515 -6.16 16.95 10.35
C ILE A 515 -7.34 16.78 11.32
N LEU A 516 -7.28 15.77 12.20
CA LEU A 516 -8.31 15.53 13.21
C LEU A 516 -8.44 16.75 14.14
N ALA A 517 -7.32 17.29 14.63
CA ALA A 517 -7.30 18.47 15.49
C ALA A 517 -7.91 19.70 14.80
N SER A 518 -7.61 19.90 13.51
CA SER A 518 -8.16 21.00 12.72
C SER A 518 -9.68 20.92 12.58
N ASN A 519 -10.24 19.72 12.39
CA ASN A 519 -11.68 19.55 12.25
C ASN A 519 -12.41 19.80 13.57
N SER A 520 -11.82 19.38 14.70
CA SER A 520 -12.37 19.63 16.04
C SER A 520 -12.34 21.11 16.45
N ALA A 521 -11.44 21.91 15.89
CA ALA A 521 -11.40 23.36 16.14
C ALA A 521 -12.45 24.16 15.35
N ILE A 522 -13.04 23.55 14.31
CA ILE A 522 -14.07 24.16 13.44
C ILE A 522 -15.49 23.77 13.90
N SER A 523 -15.64 22.66 14.61
CA SER A 523 -16.89 22.20 15.25
C SER A 523 -17.10 22.83 16.61
#